data_AF-A0A7W2TBN4-F1
#
_entry.id   AF-A0A7W2TBN4-F1
#
_cell.length_a   1.000
_cell.length_b   1.000
_cell.length_c   1.000
_cell.angle_alpha   90.00
_cell.angle_beta   90.00
_cell.angle_gamma   90.00
#
_symmetry.space_group_name_H-M   'P 1'
#
loop_
_entity.id
_entity.type
_entity.pdbx_description
1 polymer ?
#
loop_
_entity_poly.entity_id
_entity_poly.type
_entity_poly.pdbx_seq_one_letter_code
_entity_poly.pdbx_strand_id
1 'polypeptide(L)'
;MAHTLVDIPFEQRHQCWFCGEPSELTFGFPHQYFLVFDCSHPPLSVPSCRECTSLARKAKQHSIWAVANNVKHFLAQTYQKDLAIGINWTKEELADSEFESGNFVGFQKSAWMMYEIAKQRLNYQGWLLSLEGVELDVDYIGTEFTFDGVTYPSVDLAIEHFIETYDLSAENFKKALSIVGIEKFGKAVRFCRLLIGRTPEQQKLALRYFAEDEKLS
;
A
#
# COMPACT_ATOMS: atom_id res chain seq x y z
N MET A 1 -13.53 -1.50 28.07
CA MET A 1 -12.30 -2.25 28.42
C MET A 1 -11.24 -1.22 28.71
N ALA A 2 -10.44 -1.38 29.76
CA ALA A 2 -9.30 -0.50 29.98
C ALA A 2 -8.19 -0.91 29.00
N HIS A 3 -7.69 0.03 28.22
CA HIS A 3 -6.55 -0.17 27.31
C HIS A 3 -5.33 0.49 27.91
N THR A 4 -4.19 -0.20 27.90
CA THR A 4 -2.90 0.40 28.29
C THR A 4 -2.28 1.08 27.09
N LEU A 5 -1.78 2.31 27.23
CA LEU A 5 -1.02 2.97 26.16
C LEU A 5 0.31 2.25 25.98
N VAL A 6 0.67 1.93 24.73
CA VAL A 6 1.98 1.35 24.43
C VAL A 6 3.11 2.31 24.78
N ASP A 7 4.28 1.78 25.09
CA ASP A 7 5.46 2.60 25.23
C ASP A 7 5.80 3.25 23.88
N ILE A 8 5.99 4.56 23.89
CA ILE A 8 6.27 5.35 22.69
C ILE A 8 7.72 5.82 22.76
N PRO A 9 8.60 5.37 21.85
CA PRO A 9 9.96 5.86 21.82
C PRO A 9 9.98 7.35 21.51
N PHE A 10 11.00 8.03 22.03
CA PHE A 10 11.02 9.50 22.11
C PHE A 10 10.87 10.17 20.73
N GLU A 11 11.46 9.59 19.69
CA GLU A 11 11.42 10.11 18.31
C GLU A 11 10.03 9.98 17.65
N GLN A 12 9.16 9.10 18.17
CA GLN A 12 7.85 8.76 17.62
C GLN A 12 6.68 9.31 18.45
N ARG A 13 6.95 10.07 19.52
CA ARG A 13 5.94 10.58 20.48
C ARG A 13 4.81 11.44 19.90
N HIS A 14 4.94 11.87 18.65
CA HIS A 14 3.92 12.66 17.94
C HIS A 14 3.50 12.01 16.62
N GLN A 15 3.84 10.74 16.39
CA GLN A 15 3.59 10.05 15.14
C GLN A 15 2.48 9.01 15.30
N CYS A 16 1.64 8.92 14.28
CA CYS A 16 0.67 7.86 14.09
C CYS A 16 1.42 6.55 13.90
N TRP A 17 1.16 5.57 14.77
CA TRP A 17 1.81 4.26 14.69
C TRP A 17 1.52 3.54 13.36
N PHE A 18 0.39 3.82 12.71
CA PHE A 18 0.03 3.20 11.44
C PHE A 18 0.70 3.82 10.20
N CYS A 19 0.98 5.13 10.19
CA CYS A 19 1.37 5.82 8.96
C CYS A 19 2.41 6.95 9.11
N GLY A 20 2.90 7.22 10.31
CA GLY A 20 3.95 8.23 10.55
C GLY A 20 3.49 9.69 10.56
N GLU A 21 2.27 9.98 10.08
CA GLU A 21 1.66 11.32 10.17
C GLU A 21 1.51 11.79 11.62
N PRO A 22 1.37 13.10 11.88
CA PRO A 22 1.08 13.60 13.21
C PRO A 22 -0.10 12.88 13.88
N SER A 23 0.15 12.32 15.07
CA SER A 23 -0.88 11.69 15.87
C SER A 23 -1.76 12.74 16.56
N GLU A 24 -3.07 12.56 16.48
CA GLU A 24 -4.04 13.42 17.16
C GLU A 24 -4.95 12.62 18.10
N LEU A 25 -5.10 11.32 17.84
CA LEU A 25 -5.98 10.41 18.56
C LEU A 25 -5.19 9.23 19.12
N THR A 26 -5.88 8.43 19.90
CA THR A 26 -5.42 7.14 20.39
C THR A 26 -6.44 6.08 19.98
N PHE A 27 -5.96 4.99 19.39
CA PHE A 27 -6.78 3.85 18.99
C PHE A 27 -6.54 2.68 19.95
N GLY A 28 -7.59 2.26 20.65
CA GLY A 28 -7.57 1.08 21.52
C GLY A 28 -8.00 -0.19 20.79
N PHE A 29 -7.29 -1.29 21.02
CA PHE A 29 -7.60 -2.63 20.51
C PHE A 29 -7.54 -3.66 21.66
N PRO A 30 -8.49 -4.61 21.75
CA PRO A 30 -9.70 -4.76 20.95
C PRO A 30 -10.68 -3.58 21.08
N HIS A 31 -11.50 -3.33 20.05
CA HIS A 31 -12.46 -2.22 20.04
C HIS A 31 -13.92 -2.70 20.04
N GLN A 32 -14.85 -1.83 20.42
CA GLN A 32 -16.28 -2.19 20.57
C GLN A 32 -17.02 -2.55 19.27
N TYR A 33 -16.49 -2.18 18.09
CA TYR A 33 -17.19 -2.40 16.80
C TYR A 33 -17.04 -3.81 16.21
N PHE A 34 -16.18 -4.66 16.80
CA PHE A 34 -15.94 -6.03 16.35
C PHE A 34 -15.58 -6.89 17.56
N LEU A 35 -16.21 -8.06 17.68
CA LEU A 35 -15.95 -8.97 18.81
C LEU A 35 -14.70 -9.79 18.50
N VAL A 36 -13.68 -9.64 19.35
CA VAL A 36 -12.43 -10.41 19.30
C VAL A 36 -12.45 -11.38 20.48
N PHE A 37 -12.36 -12.69 20.21
CA PHE A 37 -12.42 -13.73 21.23
C PHE A 37 -11.04 -14.28 21.61
N ASP A 38 -10.09 -14.21 20.68
CA ASP A 38 -8.77 -14.83 20.68
C ASP A 38 -7.68 -13.79 20.33
N CYS A 39 -7.59 -12.74 21.15
CA CYS A 39 -6.56 -11.72 21.01
C CYS A 39 -5.21 -12.25 21.51
N SER A 40 -4.19 -12.25 20.64
CA SER A 40 -2.84 -12.73 20.92
C SER A 40 -2.05 -11.89 21.92
N HIS A 41 -2.50 -10.66 22.18
CA HIS A 41 -1.85 -9.71 23.07
C HIS A 41 -2.85 -9.05 24.04
N PRO A 42 -2.38 -8.47 25.16
CA PRO A 42 -3.23 -7.72 26.07
C PRO A 42 -3.92 -6.52 25.39
N PRO A 43 -5.09 -6.06 25.89
CA PRO A 43 -5.73 -4.85 25.40
C PRO A 43 -4.79 -3.64 25.52
N LEU A 44 -4.50 -3.02 24.38
CA LEU A 44 -3.55 -1.92 24.28
C LEU A 44 -4.13 -0.78 23.47
N SER A 45 -3.42 0.35 23.47
CA SER A 45 -3.75 1.48 22.61
C SER A 45 -2.51 2.09 22.01
N VAL A 46 -2.63 2.55 20.77
CA VAL A 46 -1.55 3.15 19.98
C VAL A 46 -1.92 4.58 19.56
N PRO A 47 -0.95 5.50 19.44
CA PRO A 47 -1.21 6.82 18.88
C PRO A 47 -1.57 6.71 17.39
N SER A 48 -2.55 7.49 16.95
CA SER A 48 -3.08 7.41 15.58
C SER A 48 -3.55 8.76 15.06
N CYS A 49 -3.48 8.97 13.74
CA CYS A 49 -4.14 10.11 13.09
C CYS A 49 -5.64 9.83 12.93
N ARG A 50 -6.43 10.87 12.62
CA ARG A 50 -7.89 10.74 12.44
C ARG A 50 -8.29 9.72 11.38
N GLU A 51 -7.61 9.73 10.24
CA GLU A 51 -7.87 8.81 9.13
C GLU A 51 -7.59 7.36 9.54
N CYS A 52 -6.38 7.07 10.04
CA CYS A 52 -6.02 5.71 10.44
C CYS A 52 -6.92 5.19 11.57
N THR A 53 -7.36 6.04 12.49
CA THR A 53 -8.34 5.66 13.53
C THR A 53 -9.68 5.26 12.92
N SER A 54 -10.17 6.02 11.94
CA SER A 54 -11.42 5.72 11.22
C SER A 54 -11.33 4.40 10.46
N LEU A 55 -10.21 4.14 9.80
CA LEU A 55 -9.94 2.90 9.08
C LEU A 55 -9.78 1.71 10.03
N ALA A 56 -9.01 1.87 11.10
CA ALA A 56 -8.77 0.82 12.09
C ALA A 56 -10.06 0.32 12.76
N ARG A 57 -11.03 1.20 13.01
CA ARG A 57 -12.36 0.83 13.55
C ARG A 57 -13.20 -0.01 12.59
N LYS A 58 -12.90 0.01 11.29
CA LYS A 58 -13.57 -0.82 10.28
C LYS A 58 -12.91 -2.20 10.13
N ALA A 59 -11.68 -2.36 10.62
CA ALA A 59 -10.94 -3.60 10.52
C ALA A 59 -11.61 -4.68 11.39
N LYS A 60 -11.92 -5.82 10.78
CA LYS A 60 -12.48 -7.00 11.46
C LYS A 60 -11.35 -8.01 11.65
N GLN A 61 -10.46 -7.72 12.60
CA GLN A 61 -9.22 -8.46 12.81
C GLN A 61 -9.03 -8.82 14.27
N HIS A 62 -8.15 -9.79 14.52
CA HIS A 62 -7.97 -10.41 15.83
C HIS A 62 -6.69 -9.97 16.56
N SER A 63 -5.83 -9.18 15.92
CA SER A 63 -4.64 -8.56 16.54
C SER A 63 -4.40 -7.14 16.02
N ILE A 64 -3.68 -6.32 16.80
CA ILE A 64 -3.33 -4.95 16.42
C ILE A 64 -2.49 -4.89 15.14
N TRP A 65 -1.62 -5.87 14.92
CA TRP A 65 -0.78 -5.95 13.72
C TRP A 65 -1.61 -6.29 12.47
N ALA A 66 -2.58 -7.19 12.59
CA ALA A 66 -3.53 -7.46 11.51
C ALA A 66 -4.41 -6.23 11.21
N VAL A 67 -4.78 -5.45 12.23
CA VAL A 67 -5.42 -4.13 12.04
C VAL A 67 -4.49 -3.18 11.30
N ALA A 68 -3.20 -3.12 11.66
CA ALA A 68 -2.23 -2.27 10.97
C ALA A 68 -2.12 -2.60 9.49
N ASN A 69 -2.03 -3.89 9.15
CA ASN A 69 -2.02 -4.35 7.76
C ASN A 69 -3.31 -3.95 7.01
N ASN A 70 -4.48 -4.04 7.66
CA ASN A 70 -5.73 -3.56 7.07
C ASN A 70 -5.75 -2.05 6.86
N VAL A 71 -5.25 -1.27 7.82
CA VAL A 71 -5.12 0.19 7.65
C VAL A 71 -4.25 0.49 6.44
N LYS A 72 -3.12 -0.19 6.26
CA LYS A 72 -2.27 -0.04 5.08
C LYS A 72 -2.99 -0.39 3.78
N HIS A 73 -3.78 -1.47 3.77
CA HIS A 73 -4.61 -1.83 2.62
C HIS A 73 -5.58 -0.71 2.26
N PHE A 74 -6.31 -0.17 3.24
CA PHE A 74 -7.23 0.95 3.00
C PHE A 74 -6.52 2.24 2.55
N LEU A 75 -5.33 2.51 3.09
CA LEU A 75 -4.51 3.64 2.64
C LEU A 75 -4.08 3.48 1.19
N ALA A 76 -3.61 2.29 0.78
CA ALA A 76 -3.21 2.01 -0.59
C ALA A 76 -4.36 2.28 -1.59
N GLN A 77 -5.58 1.88 -1.22
CA GLN A 77 -6.79 2.14 -2.03
C GLN A 77 -7.19 3.63 -2.02
N THR A 78 -7.06 4.30 -0.87
CA THR A 78 -7.45 5.71 -0.73
C THR A 78 -6.51 6.63 -1.52
N TYR A 79 -5.20 6.37 -1.44
CA TYR A 79 -4.13 7.15 -2.07
C TYR A 79 -3.76 6.66 -3.45
N GLN A 80 -4.56 5.77 -4.05
CA GLN A 80 -4.27 5.15 -5.33
C GLN A 80 -3.97 6.17 -6.43
N LYS A 81 -4.75 7.24 -6.54
CA LYS A 81 -4.53 8.28 -7.56
C LYS A 81 -3.22 9.04 -7.34
N ASP A 82 -2.86 9.28 -6.09
CA ASP A 82 -1.62 9.97 -5.75
C ASP A 82 -0.40 9.06 -6.00
N LEU A 83 -0.51 7.77 -5.69
CA LEU A 83 0.53 6.76 -5.99
C LEU A 83 0.76 6.58 -7.50
N ALA A 84 -0.31 6.67 -8.29
CA ALA A 84 -0.26 6.56 -9.75
C ALA A 84 0.58 7.68 -10.41
N ILE A 85 0.80 8.81 -9.72
CA ILE A 85 1.66 9.89 -10.21
C ILE A 85 3.10 9.38 -10.40
N GLY A 86 3.67 8.69 -9.41
CA GLY A 86 5.02 8.15 -9.50
C GLY A 86 5.17 6.94 -10.43
N ILE A 87 4.06 6.33 -10.87
CA ILE A 87 4.04 5.30 -11.90
C ILE A 87 4.07 5.91 -13.30
N ASN A 88 3.45 7.08 -13.47
CA ASN A 88 3.29 7.71 -14.77
C ASN A 88 4.37 8.76 -15.06
N TRP A 89 4.97 9.34 -14.03
CA TRP A 89 5.90 10.46 -14.15
C TRP A 89 7.08 10.29 -13.20
N THR A 90 8.25 10.69 -13.69
CA THR A 90 9.36 11.12 -12.82
C THR A 90 9.11 12.54 -12.31
N LYS A 91 9.88 12.96 -11.31
CA LYS A 91 9.79 14.33 -10.77
C LYS A 91 10.14 15.36 -11.84
N GLU A 92 11.15 15.06 -12.65
CA GLU A 92 11.65 15.90 -13.73
C GLU A 92 10.63 15.98 -14.87
N GLU A 93 10.10 14.84 -15.35
CA GLU A 93 9.07 14.82 -16.40
C GLU A 93 7.79 15.57 -15.98
N LEU A 94 7.41 15.48 -14.70
CA LEU A 94 6.25 16.22 -14.20
C LEU A 94 6.53 17.72 -14.08
N ALA A 95 7.75 18.11 -13.70
CA ALA A 95 8.15 19.52 -13.62
C ALA A 95 8.26 20.17 -15.00
N ASP A 96 8.76 19.42 -15.98
CA ASP A 96 8.96 19.87 -17.37
C ASP A 96 7.71 19.71 -18.25
N SER A 97 6.61 19.22 -17.68
CA SER A 97 5.33 19.10 -18.39
C SER A 97 4.78 20.49 -18.77
N GLU A 98 4.14 20.63 -19.93
CA GLU A 98 3.57 21.93 -20.38
C GLU A 98 2.21 22.26 -19.74
N PHE A 99 1.98 21.87 -18.47
CA PHE A 99 0.75 22.18 -17.72
C PHE A 99 0.66 23.67 -17.27
N GLU A 100 1.34 24.57 -17.98
CA GLU A 100 1.56 25.98 -17.62
C GLU A 100 0.35 26.89 -17.93
N SER A 101 -0.78 26.35 -18.41
CA SER A 101 -1.99 27.12 -18.72
C SER A 101 -3.21 26.71 -17.89
N GLY A 102 -3.99 27.70 -17.45
CA GLY A 102 -5.26 27.49 -16.74
C GLY A 102 -5.10 26.96 -15.31
N ASN A 103 -6.03 26.09 -14.90
CA ASN A 103 -6.10 25.56 -13.52
C ASN A 103 -4.97 24.58 -13.15
N PHE A 104 -4.07 24.26 -14.09
CA PHE A 104 -3.04 23.23 -13.92
C PHE A 104 -1.67 23.76 -13.49
N VAL A 105 -1.48 25.09 -13.42
CA VAL A 105 -0.18 25.71 -13.03
C VAL A 105 0.27 25.31 -11.62
N GLY A 106 -0.68 25.08 -10.69
CA GLY A 106 -0.39 24.58 -9.35
C GLY A 106 -0.29 23.05 -9.24
N PHE A 107 -0.71 22.33 -10.29
CA PHE A 107 -0.82 20.86 -10.27
C PHE A 107 0.55 20.20 -10.19
N GLN A 108 1.55 20.64 -10.96
CA GLN A 108 2.87 19.99 -11.01
C GLN A 108 3.55 19.86 -9.65
N LYS A 109 3.64 20.97 -8.90
CA LYS A 109 4.30 21.00 -7.59
C LYS A 109 3.50 20.25 -6.52
N SER A 110 2.17 20.40 -6.54
CA SER A 110 1.31 19.74 -5.55
C SER A 110 1.18 18.24 -5.82
N ALA A 111 1.13 17.81 -7.07
CA ALA A 111 1.00 16.41 -7.48
C ALA A 111 2.19 15.57 -7.00
N TRP A 112 3.43 16.01 -7.25
CA TRP A 112 4.60 15.27 -6.76
C TRP A 112 4.64 15.20 -5.23
N MET A 113 4.31 16.30 -4.56
CA MET A 113 4.23 16.34 -3.10
C MET A 113 3.16 15.36 -2.57
N MET A 114 1.99 15.29 -3.22
CA MET A 114 0.95 14.32 -2.86
C MET A 114 1.40 12.88 -3.04
N TYR A 115 2.13 12.57 -4.12
CA TYR A 115 2.77 11.27 -4.32
C TYR A 115 3.75 10.94 -3.19
N GLU A 116 4.64 11.87 -2.84
CA GLU A 116 5.64 11.66 -1.79
C GLU A 116 4.97 11.42 -0.42
N ILE A 117 3.92 12.18 -0.09
CA ILE A 117 3.13 11.97 1.14
C ILE A 117 2.49 10.58 1.11
N ALA A 118 1.77 10.23 0.03
CA ALA A 118 1.12 8.93 -0.10
C ALA A 118 2.11 7.76 0.06
N LYS A 119 3.26 7.87 -0.63
CA LYS A 119 4.35 6.89 -0.56
C LYS A 119 4.93 6.77 0.84
N GLN A 120 5.26 7.89 1.49
CA GLN A 120 5.79 7.90 2.86
C GLN A 120 4.83 7.22 3.83
N ARG A 121 3.54 7.56 3.74
CA ARG A 121 2.50 7.01 4.61
C ARG A 121 2.30 5.51 4.41
N LEU A 122 2.39 5.02 3.18
CA LEU A 122 2.25 3.60 2.89
C LEU A 122 3.51 2.82 3.32
N ASN A 123 4.70 3.36 3.05
CA ASN A 123 5.97 2.73 3.40
C ASN A 123 6.33 2.81 4.90
N TYR A 124 5.68 3.70 5.66
CA TYR A 124 6.00 3.87 7.08
C TYR A 124 5.80 2.57 7.87
N GLN A 125 6.82 2.13 8.60
CA GLN A 125 6.71 0.98 9.48
C GLN A 125 6.60 1.47 10.93
N GLY A 126 5.56 1.00 11.63
CA GLY A 126 5.38 1.30 13.05
C GLY A 126 6.55 0.72 13.88
N TRP A 127 6.84 1.34 15.03
CA TRP A 127 7.85 0.81 15.95
C TRP A 127 7.32 -0.46 16.64
N LEU A 128 8.25 -1.26 17.18
CA LEU A 128 7.92 -2.45 17.97
C LEU A 128 7.11 -2.06 19.20
N LEU A 129 6.00 -2.76 19.43
CA LEU A 129 5.10 -2.45 20.54
C LEU A 129 5.64 -3.06 21.83
N SER A 130 5.63 -2.28 22.90
CA SER A 130 5.89 -2.72 24.26
C SER A 130 4.86 -2.13 25.22
N LEU A 131 4.63 -2.83 26.34
CA LEU A 131 3.80 -2.39 27.45
C LEU A 131 4.64 -2.45 28.72
N GLU A 132 4.83 -1.30 29.36
CA GLU A 132 5.57 -1.19 30.63
C GLU A 132 6.99 -1.79 30.53
N GLY A 133 7.65 -1.60 29.38
CA GLY A 133 8.98 -2.10 29.07
C GLY A 133 9.05 -3.56 28.60
N VAL A 134 7.92 -4.25 28.46
CA VAL A 134 7.84 -5.62 27.94
C VAL A 134 7.44 -5.60 26.47
N GLU A 135 8.33 -6.06 25.58
CA GLU A 135 8.05 -6.19 24.15
C GLU A 135 6.95 -7.22 23.87
N LEU A 136 6.09 -6.92 22.91
CA LEU A 136 5.03 -7.80 22.45
C LEU A 136 5.48 -8.58 21.22
N ASP A 137 5.20 -9.89 21.22
CA ASP A 137 5.46 -10.74 20.06
C ASP A 137 4.55 -10.35 18.89
N VAL A 138 5.18 -9.98 17.78
CA VAL A 138 4.47 -9.60 16.56
C VAL A 138 3.81 -10.84 15.96
N ASP A 139 2.48 -10.84 15.90
CA ASP A 139 1.77 -11.82 15.06
C ASP A 139 2.15 -11.63 13.60
N TYR A 140 2.35 -12.75 12.91
CA TYR A 140 2.67 -12.78 11.48
C TYR A 140 1.90 -11.72 10.68
N ILE A 141 2.65 -10.70 10.23
CA ILE A 141 2.19 -9.67 9.31
C ILE A 141 2.38 -10.26 7.90
N GLY A 142 1.38 -10.09 7.03
CA GLY A 142 1.36 -10.72 5.71
C GLY A 142 2.60 -10.43 4.85
N THR A 143 2.67 -11.06 3.68
CA THR A 143 3.79 -10.86 2.74
C THR A 143 3.69 -9.49 2.08
N GLU A 144 4.35 -8.49 2.66
CA GLU A 144 4.56 -7.19 2.02
C GLU A 144 5.27 -7.37 0.66
N PHE A 145 4.94 -6.51 -0.29
CA PHE A 145 5.55 -6.53 -1.63
C PHE A 145 6.00 -5.12 -2.00
N THR A 146 7.28 -4.95 -2.30
CA THR A 146 7.85 -3.65 -2.68
C THR A 146 8.13 -3.60 -4.17
N PHE A 147 7.60 -2.57 -4.85
CA PHE A 147 7.85 -2.31 -6.27
C PHE A 147 7.89 -0.80 -6.53
N ASP A 148 8.84 -0.35 -7.37
CA ASP A 148 9.09 1.07 -7.67
C ASP A 148 9.16 1.98 -6.41
N GLY A 149 9.73 1.43 -5.34
CA GLY A 149 9.92 2.10 -4.05
C GLY A 149 8.64 2.29 -3.23
N VAL A 150 7.52 1.68 -3.62
CA VAL A 150 6.27 1.64 -2.83
C VAL A 150 6.13 0.24 -2.22
N THR A 151 5.87 0.17 -0.92
CA THR A 151 5.66 -1.09 -0.17
C THR A 151 4.17 -1.34 -0.01
N TYR A 152 3.64 -2.27 -0.79
CA TYR A 152 2.25 -2.70 -0.74
C TYR A 152 2.05 -3.78 0.34
N PRO A 153 0.89 -3.81 1.01
CA PRO A 153 0.55 -4.86 1.98
C PRO A 153 0.49 -6.29 1.40
N SER A 154 0.30 -6.40 0.09
CA SER A 154 0.33 -7.66 -0.65
C SER A 154 0.67 -7.44 -2.11
N VAL A 155 1.11 -8.50 -2.79
CA VAL A 155 1.30 -8.47 -4.24
C VAL A 155 -0.03 -8.24 -4.99
N ASP A 156 -1.15 -8.76 -4.48
CA ASP A 156 -2.47 -8.55 -5.09
C ASP A 156 -2.87 -7.08 -5.10
N LEU A 157 -2.58 -6.32 -4.04
CA LEU A 157 -2.83 -4.87 -4.02
C LEU A 157 -1.96 -4.12 -5.03
N ALA A 158 -0.69 -4.51 -5.17
CA ALA A 158 0.16 -3.96 -6.21
C ALA A 158 -0.41 -4.28 -7.60
N ILE A 159 -0.90 -5.51 -7.80
CA ILE A 159 -1.54 -5.92 -9.06
C ILE A 159 -2.76 -5.05 -9.38
N GLU A 160 -3.68 -4.90 -8.42
CA GLU A 160 -4.87 -4.05 -8.54
C GLU A 160 -4.50 -2.60 -8.87
N HIS A 161 -3.52 -2.04 -8.15
CA HIS A 161 -3.06 -0.68 -8.38
C HIS A 161 -2.54 -0.46 -9.81
N PHE A 162 -1.73 -1.39 -10.34
CA PHE A 162 -1.20 -1.29 -11.71
C PHE A 162 -2.26 -1.58 -12.78
N ILE A 163 -3.21 -2.47 -12.51
CA ILE A 163 -4.37 -2.71 -13.38
C ILE A 163 -5.16 -1.43 -13.56
N GLU A 164 -5.52 -0.76 -12.46
CA GLU A 164 -6.35 0.44 -12.50
C GLU A 164 -5.57 1.65 -13.04
N THR A 165 -4.28 1.75 -12.75
CA THR A 165 -3.45 2.87 -13.23
C THR A 165 -3.24 2.85 -14.74
N TYR A 166 -3.06 1.66 -15.34
CA TYR A 166 -2.78 1.50 -16.77
C TYR A 166 -3.93 0.89 -17.58
N ASP A 167 -5.11 0.70 -16.98
CA ASP A 167 -6.28 0.03 -17.58
C ASP A 167 -5.93 -1.36 -18.17
N LEU A 168 -5.21 -2.17 -17.39
CA LEU A 168 -4.77 -3.50 -17.83
C LEU A 168 -5.86 -4.55 -17.63
N SER A 169 -5.90 -5.56 -18.50
CA SER A 169 -6.71 -6.76 -18.24
C SER A 169 -6.14 -7.55 -17.04
N ALA A 170 -6.95 -7.68 -15.99
CA ALA A 170 -6.60 -8.44 -14.79
C ALA A 170 -6.21 -9.89 -15.09
N GLU A 171 -6.93 -10.55 -15.99
CA GLU A 171 -6.65 -11.92 -16.41
C GLU A 171 -5.27 -12.02 -17.10
N ASN A 172 -5.00 -11.14 -18.07
CA ASN A 172 -3.74 -11.15 -18.81
C ASN A 172 -2.57 -10.80 -17.91
N PHE A 173 -2.73 -9.86 -16.98
CA PHE A 173 -1.64 -9.44 -16.10
C PHE A 173 -1.29 -10.52 -15.08
N LYS A 174 -2.29 -11.16 -14.45
CA LYS A 174 -2.05 -12.31 -13.56
C LYS A 174 -1.38 -13.48 -14.30
N LYS A 175 -1.79 -13.75 -15.55
CA LYS A 175 -1.14 -14.78 -16.40
C LYS A 175 0.30 -14.41 -16.73
N ALA A 176 0.55 -13.19 -17.20
CA ALA A 176 1.90 -12.71 -17.51
C ALA A 176 2.81 -12.82 -16.27
N LEU A 177 2.32 -12.44 -15.10
CA LEU A 177 3.06 -12.53 -13.84
C LEU A 177 3.33 -13.98 -13.43
N SER A 178 2.37 -14.90 -13.62
CA SER A 178 2.59 -16.33 -13.37
C SER A 178 3.63 -16.97 -14.30
N ILE A 179 3.85 -16.38 -15.49
CA ILE A 179 4.86 -16.84 -16.45
C ILE A 179 6.25 -16.37 -16.01
N VAL A 180 6.40 -15.08 -15.67
CA VAL A 180 7.72 -14.48 -15.37
C VAL A 180 8.14 -14.57 -13.89
N GLY A 181 7.19 -14.84 -13.00
CA GLY A 181 7.38 -14.79 -11.55
C GLY A 181 7.29 -13.37 -10.97
N ILE A 182 7.02 -13.30 -9.66
CA ILE A 182 6.83 -12.02 -8.93
C ILE A 182 8.08 -11.14 -9.00
N GLU A 183 9.28 -11.73 -8.99
CA GLU A 183 10.56 -11.01 -9.12
C GLU A 183 10.67 -10.18 -10.41
N LYS A 184 9.98 -10.60 -11.48
CA LYS A 184 9.95 -9.91 -12.77
C LYS A 184 8.67 -9.08 -12.96
N PHE A 185 8.08 -8.57 -11.87
CA PHE A 185 6.84 -7.78 -11.88
C PHE A 185 6.83 -6.67 -12.95
N GLY A 186 7.90 -5.87 -13.01
CA GLY A 186 8.03 -4.80 -14.01
C GLY A 186 8.05 -5.30 -15.46
N LYS A 187 8.53 -6.53 -15.73
CA LYS A 187 8.46 -7.15 -17.07
C LYS A 187 7.03 -7.51 -17.43
N ALA A 188 6.26 -8.07 -16.50
CA ALA A 188 4.85 -8.36 -16.70
C ALA A 188 4.05 -7.07 -16.96
N VAL A 189 4.31 -5.99 -16.21
CA VAL A 189 3.65 -4.68 -16.42
C VAL A 189 3.92 -4.17 -17.83
N ARG A 190 5.19 -4.11 -18.25
CA ARG A 190 5.58 -3.67 -19.59
C ARG A 190 4.94 -4.50 -20.69
N PHE A 191 4.92 -5.83 -20.54
CA PHE A 191 4.28 -6.71 -21.50
C PHE A 191 2.78 -6.44 -21.63
N CYS A 192 2.06 -6.34 -20.51
CA CYS A 192 0.61 -6.10 -20.54
C CYS A 192 0.24 -4.74 -21.12
N ARG A 193 1.07 -3.71 -20.94
CA ARG A 193 0.88 -2.41 -21.61
C ARG A 193 0.92 -2.50 -23.14
N LEU A 194 1.68 -3.44 -23.71
CA LEU A 194 1.71 -3.69 -25.17
C LEU A 194 0.44 -4.38 -25.69
N LEU A 195 -0.42 -4.88 -24.80
CA LEU A 195 -1.66 -5.59 -25.13
C LEU A 195 -2.89 -4.67 -25.14
N ILE A 196 -2.76 -3.42 -24.69
CA ILE A 196 -3.86 -2.43 -24.68
C ILE A 196 -4.35 -2.21 -26.12
N GLY A 197 -5.67 -2.25 -26.31
CA GLY A 197 -6.31 -2.10 -27.63
C GLY A 197 -6.23 -3.32 -28.55
N ARG A 198 -5.57 -4.42 -28.15
CA ARG A 198 -5.51 -5.66 -28.95
C ARG A 198 -6.76 -6.52 -28.78
N THR A 199 -7.10 -7.31 -29.81
CA THR A 199 -8.22 -8.26 -29.73
C THR A 199 -7.90 -9.44 -28.79
N PRO A 200 -8.92 -10.13 -28.23
CA PRO A 200 -8.70 -11.28 -27.36
C PRO A 200 -7.83 -12.39 -27.99
N GLU A 201 -7.94 -12.60 -29.30
CA GLU A 201 -7.12 -13.58 -30.02
C GLU A 201 -5.65 -13.16 -30.11
N GLN A 202 -5.39 -11.89 -30.41
CA GLN A 202 -4.04 -11.34 -30.44
C GLN A 202 -3.40 -11.35 -29.06
N GLN A 203 -4.15 -11.06 -28.00
CA GLN A 203 -3.67 -11.12 -26.62
C GLN A 203 -3.29 -12.56 -26.23
N LYS A 204 -4.13 -13.55 -26.57
CA LYS A 204 -3.82 -14.97 -26.35
C LYS A 204 -2.57 -15.41 -27.09
N LEU A 205 -2.40 -14.99 -28.35
CA LEU A 205 -1.21 -15.33 -29.13
C LEU A 205 0.05 -14.69 -28.55
N ALA A 206 -0.01 -13.41 -28.17
CA ALA A 206 1.11 -12.71 -27.53
C ALA A 206 1.51 -13.36 -26.21
N LEU A 207 0.56 -13.79 -25.37
CA LEU A 207 0.83 -14.52 -24.13
C LEU A 207 1.53 -15.85 -24.37
N ARG A 208 1.23 -16.55 -25.47
CA ARG A 208 1.93 -17.79 -25.84
C ARG A 208 3.38 -17.53 -26.18
N TYR A 209 3.65 -16.57 -27.07
CA TYR A 209 5.03 -16.21 -27.42
C TYR A 209 5.80 -15.70 -26.21
N PHE A 210 5.17 -14.91 -25.35
CA PHE A 210 5.78 -14.47 -24.10
C PHE A 210 6.18 -15.64 -23.19
N ALA A 211 5.35 -16.68 -23.10
CA ALA A 211 5.66 -17.88 -22.34
C ALA A 211 6.75 -18.76 -22.98
N GLU A 212 6.84 -18.77 -24.31
CA GLU A 212 7.90 -19.49 -25.04
C GLU A 212 9.25 -18.80 -24.86
N ASP A 213 9.30 -17.48 -24.97
CA ASP A 213 10.51 -16.68 -24.76
C ASP A 213 11.09 -16.84 -23.35
N GLU A 214 10.23 -16.86 -22.31
CA GLU A 214 10.69 -17.05 -20.92
C GLU A 214 11.25 -18.45 -20.64
N LYS A 215 10.87 -19.46 -21.42
CA LYS A 215 11.46 -20.80 -21.29
C LYS A 215 12.86 -20.90 -21.89
N LEU A 216 13.20 -19.97 -22.78
CA LEU A 216 14.48 -19.93 -23.50
C LEU A 216 15.52 -19.04 -22.81
N SER A 217 15.08 -18.16 -21.89
CA SER A 217 15.92 -17.25 -21.11
C SER A 217 16.34 -17.82 -19.77
#